data_AF-A0AAE1EWX9-F1
#
_entry.id   AF-A0AAE1EWX9-F1
#
_cell.length_a   1.000
_cell.length_b   1.000
_cell.length_c   1.000
_cell.angle_alpha   90.00
_cell.angle_beta   90.00
_cell.angle_gamma   90.00
#
_symmetry.space_group_name_H-M   'P 1'
#
loop_
_entity.id
_entity.type
_entity.pdbx_description
1 polymer ?
#
loop_
_entity_poly.entity_id
_entity_poly.type
_entity_poly.pdbx_seq_one_letter_code
_entity_poly.pdbx_strand_id
1 'polypeptide(L)'
;MQLNATGCPSSSARVLDNLYTELFSRFPSPRTTNLIFPPIMLEYGSYVPEDLRKHDIPHLKELGRKLVMDTNLVLSDPYGYIMKKVIGGTHFAIITIDYLLYTLNLKNLLSSTYIVDDSIYKNYITWYLPKNTAFTPIISDLLTRLLETGIIGKRYEQHVGGYSRRVKRARGDGILNIGHLQGAFILLVLGLGAALLILLLEYLIKPCSLNSTSN
;
A
#
# COMPACT_ATOMS: atom_id res chain seq x y z
N MET A 1 27.79 -29.55 -10.91
CA MET A 1 28.10 -28.11 -10.98
C MET A 1 27.58 -27.49 -9.69
N GLN A 2 28.45 -27.34 -8.69
CA GLN A 2 28.10 -26.76 -7.39
C GLN A 2 28.25 -25.23 -7.49
N LEU A 3 27.14 -24.50 -7.36
CA LEU A 3 27.15 -23.04 -7.27
C LEU A 3 27.46 -22.67 -5.82
N ASN A 4 28.70 -22.23 -5.59
CA ASN A 4 29.15 -21.67 -4.34
C ASN A 4 28.67 -20.22 -4.25
N ALA A 5 27.56 -19.96 -3.55
CA ALA A 5 27.00 -18.63 -3.37
C ALA A 5 27.63 -17.97 -2.12
N THR A 6 28.80 -17.35 -2.29
CA THR A 6 29.34 -16.43 -1.28
C THR A 6 28.53 -15.14 -1.30
N GLY A 7 27.74 -14.93 -0.25
CA GLY A 7 26.76 -13.86 -0.10
C GLY A 7 27.39 -12.47 -0.06
N CYS A 8 27.04 -11.65 -1.05
CA CYS A 8 27.08 -10.20 -0.93
C CYS A 8 25.79 -9.78 -0.21
N PRO A 9 25.82 -9.02 0.91
CA PRO A 9 24.62 -8.57 1.58
C PRO A 9 23.81 -7.72 0.59
N SER A 10 22.71 -8.30 0.12
CA SER A 10 21.94 -7.72 -0.97
C SER A 10 21.39 -6.35 -0.55
N SER A 11 21.36 -5.42 -1.50
CA SER A 11 20.71 -4.10 -1.39
C SER A 11 19.33 -4.14 -0.71
N SER A 12 18.62 -5.29 -0.72
CA SER A 12 17.33 -5.44 -0.02
C SER A 12 17.40 -5.33 1.50
N ALA A 13 18.54 -5.63 2.14
CA ALA A 13 18.66 -5.54 3.60
C ALA A 13 18.61 -4.08 4.09
N ARG A 14 19.27 -3.16 3.38
CA ARG A 14 19.20 -1.72 3.66
C ARG A 14 17.83 -1.12 3.33
N VAL A 15 17.17 -1.64 2.30
CA VAL A 15 15.80 -1.24 1.97
C VAL A 15 14.87 -1.62 3.12
N LEU A 16 14.93 -2.87 3.60
CA LEU A 16 14.08 -3.36 4.70
C LEU A 16 14.28 -2.60 6.03
N ASP A 17 15.49 -2.18 6.39
CA ASP A 17 15.73 -1.38 7.61
C ASP A 17 15.11 0.03 7.52
N ASN A 18 15.22 0.70 6.37
CA ASN A 18 14.57 2.00 6.15
C ASN A 18 13.05 1.89 6.13
N LEU A 19 12.55 0.78 5.59
CA LEU A 19 11.13 0.45 5.44
C LEU A 19 10.48 0.14 6.80
N TYR A 20 11.21 -0.54 7.69
CA TYR A 20 10.81 -0.68 9.09
C TYR A 20 10.81 0.67 9.80
N THR A 21 11.78 1.52 9.53
CA THR A 21 11.84 2.86 10.15
C THR A 21 10.70 3.75 9.67
N GLU A 22 10.30 3.71 8.40
CA GLU A 22 9.16 4.46 7.87
C GLU A 22 7.79 3.86 8.27
N LEU A 23 7.63 2.54 8.18
CA LEU A 23 6.42 1.85 8.61
C LEU A 23 6.20 1.94 10.12
N PHE A 24 7.23 2.18 10.94
CA PHE A 24 7.06 2.33 12.39
C PHE A 24 7.24 3.76 12.90
N SER A 25 7.64 4.72 12.06
CA SER A 25 7.64 6.16 12.41
C SER A 25 6.34 6.86 12.04
N ARG A 26 5.62 6.40 11.01
CA ARG A 26 4.26 6.87 10.69
C ARG A 26 3.19 6.31 11.62
N PHE A 27 3.53 5.27 12.37
CA PHE A 27 2.73 4.76 13.47
C PHE A 27 3.35 5.31 14.76
N PRO A 28 2.57 5.73 15.77
CA PRO A 28 3.12 6.33 16.98
C PRO A 28 4.17 5.42 17.63
N SER A 29 5.30 6.05 18.02
CA SER A 29 6.48 5.42 18.63
C SER A 29 6.12 4.29 19.63
N PRO A 30 6.78 3.13 19.56
CA PRO A 30 6.51 1.98 20.40
C PRO A 30 7.15 2.17 21.78
N ARG A 31 6.53 3.00 22.61
CA ARG A 31 6.57 2.75 24.05
C ARG A 31 5.45 1.75 24.33
N THR A 32 5.81 0.47 24.45
CA THR A 32 4.97 -0.56 25.08
C THR A 32 3.59 -0.82 24.45
N THR A 33 3.45 -0.77 23.13
CA THR A 33 2.19 -1.20 22.49
C THR A 33 2.36 -2.56 21.84
N ASN A 34 1.68 -3.56 22.41
CA ASN A 34 1.21 -4.71 21.68
C ASN A 34 0.70 -4.24 20.30
N LEU A 35 1.17 -4.84 19.21
CA LEU A 35 0.57 -4.63 17.89
C LEU A 35 -0.94 -4.83 18.05
N ILE A 36 -1.72 -3.75 17.93
CA ILE A 36 -3.17 -3.76 18.19
C ILE A 36 -3.88 -4.72 17.23
N PHE A 37 -3.26 -5.00 16.08
CA PHE A 37 -3.72 -5.95 15.08
C PHE A 37 -2.61 -6.96 14.76
N PRO A 38 -2.78 -8.26 15.07
CA PRO A 38 -1.80 -9.27 14.71
C PRO A 38 -1.73 -9.47 13.17
N PRO A 39 -0.53 -9.73 12.63
CA PRO A 39 -0.37 -10.14 11.24
C PRO A 39 -1.05 -11.48 11.01
N ILE A 40 -1.77 -11.61 9.89
CA ILE A 40 -2.34 -12.89 9.46
C ILE A 40 -1.92 -13.23 8.02
N MET A 41 -1.63 -14.49 7.76
CA MET A 41 -1.29 -15.02 6.43
C MET A 41 -1.96 -16.38 6.24
N LEU A 42 -2.32 -16.71 4.99
CA LEU A 42 -2.87 -18.02 4.67
C LEU A 42 -1.78 -19.09 4.73
N GLU A 43 -2.08 -20.24 5.32
CA GLU A 43 -1.14 -21.36 5.38
C GLU A 43 -1.07 -22.10 4.04
N TYR A 44 -0.01 -21.81 3.28
CA TYR A 44 0.29 -22.49 2.00
C TYR A 44 1.19 -23.72 2.16
N GLY A 45 1.23 -24.33 3.35
CA GLY A 45 2.26 -25.31 3.71
C GLY A 45 3.67 -24.69 3.75
N SER A 46 3.73 -23.39 4.02
CA SER A 46 4.92 -22.56 3.93
C SER A 46 5.61 -22.41 5.29
N TYR A 47 6.93 -22.61 5.33
CA TYR A 47 7.79 -22.37 6.51
C TYR A 47 8.03 -20.88 6.83
N VAL A 48 7.17 -19.98 6.34
CA VAL A 48 7.39 -18.53 6.42
C VAL A 48 7.54 -18.04 7.87
N PRO A 49 6.68 -18.42 8.83
CA PRO A 49 6.89 -18.04 10.23
C PRO A 49 8.21 -18.57 10.79
N GLU A 50 8.58 -19.82 10.47
CA GLU A 50 9.80 -20.47 10.94
C GLU A 50 11.05 -19.80 10.38
N ASP A 51 11.03 -19.44 9.09
CA ASP A 51 12.15 -18.78 8.41
C ASP A 51 12.31 -17.34 8.91
N LEU A 52 11.21 -16.61 9.10
CA LEU A 52 11.24 -15.28 9.71
C LEU A 52 11.82 -15.33 11.13
N ARG A 53 11.50 -16.35 11.93
CA ARG A 53 12.04 -16.52 13.30
C ARG A 53 13.53 -16.82 13.34
N LYS A 54 14.09 -17.43 12.28
CA LYS A 54 15.51 -17.76 12.16
C LYS A 54 16.35 -16.60 11.60
N HIS A 55 15.71 -15.55 11.10
CA HIS A 55 16.40 -14.44 10.48
C HIS A 55 17.21 -13.62 11.51
N ASP A 56 18.38 -13.11 11.10
CA ASP A 56 19.25 -12.28 11.94
C ASP A 56 18.66 -10.89 12.27
N ILE A 57 17.63 -10.46 11.53
CA ILE A 57 17.03 -9.14 11.67
C ILE A 57 15.97 -9.22 12.79
N PRO A 58 16.13 -8.49 13.92
CA PRO A 58 15.25 -8.60 15.09
C PRO A 58 13.77 -8.37 14.76
N HIS A 59 13.51 -7.44 13.85
CA HIS A 59 12.21 -7.03 13.37
C HIS A 59 11.47 -8.13 12.59
N LEU A 60 12.18 -8.86 11.72
CA LEU A 60 11.62 -10.01 11.00
C LEU A 60 11.37 -11.18 11.93
N LYS A 61 12.25 -11.38 12.91
CA LYS A 61 12.09 -12.41 13.95
C LYS A 61 10.85 -12.17 14.80
N GLU A 62 10.60 -10.92 15.19
CA GLU A 62 9.40 -10.54 15.92
C GLU A 62 8.14 -10.67 15.07
N LEU A 63 8.20 -10.32 13.78
CA LEU A 63 7.12 -10.55 12.84
C LEU A 63 6.79 -12.05 12.75
N GLY A 64 7.79 -12.92 12.60
CA GLY A 64 7.60 -14.38 12.57
C GLY A 64 7.07 -14.96 13.88
N ARG A 65 7.32 -14.33 15.04
CA ARG A 65 6.70 -14.71 16.32
C ARG A 65 5.23 -14.35 16.41
N LYS A 66 4.85 -13.19 15.85
CA LYS A 66 3.49 -12.65 15.91
C LYS A 66 2.59 -13.07 14.75
N LEU A 67 3.17 -13.59 13.67
CA LEU A 67 2.46 -14.01 12.47
C LEU A 67 1.50 -15.16 12.79
N VAL A 68 0.21 -14.91 12.59
CA VAL A 68 -0.86 -15.89 12.71
C VAL A 68 -1.07 -16.55 11.35
N MET A 69 -1.04 -17.88 11.33
CA MET A 69 -1.34 -18.65 10.13
C MET A 69 -2.82 -19.04 10.13
N ASP A 70 -3.51 -18.74 9.05
CA ASP A 70 -4.88 -19.20 8.81
C ASP A 70 -4.86 -20.55 8.11
N THR A 71 -5.41 -21.56 8.79
CA THR A 71 -5.51 -22.93 8.28
C THR A 71 -6.83 -23.17 7.52
N ASN A 72 -7.75 -22.19 7.50
CA ASN A 72 -9.08 -22.33 6.91
C ASN A 72 -9.07 -22.10 5.39
N LEU A 73 -8.36 -22.96 4.67
CA LEU A 73 -8.27 -22.87 3.22
C LEU A 73 -9.58 -23.33 2.56
N VAL A 74 -10.39 -22.38 2.11
CA VAL A 74 -11.55 -22.63 1.25
C VAL A 74 -11.16 -22.36 -0.20
N LEU A 75 -11.06 -23.41 -1.03
CA LEU A 75 -10.58 -23.31 -2.42
C LEU A 75 -11.33 -22.28 -3.28
N SER A 76 -12.62 -22.05 -3.02
CA SER A 76 -13.43 -21.07 -3.75
C SER A 76 -13.21 -19.62 -3.31
N ASP A 77 -12.78 -19.38 -2.07
CA ASP A 77 -12.39 -18.05 -1.57
C ASP A 77 -11.25 -18.19 -0.54
N PRO A 78 -10.01 -18.47 -1.00
CA PRO A 78 -8.89 -18.82 -0.11
C PRO A 78 -8.57 -17.75 0.94
N TYR A 79 -8.87 -16.48 0.65
CA TYR A 79 -8.60 -15.37 1.55
C TYR A 79 -9.88 -14.78 2.14
N GLY A 80 -11.03 -15.41 1.94
CA GLY A 80 -12.31 -14.91 2.41
C GLY A 80 -12.34 -14.68 3.92
N TYR A 81 -11.80 -15.64 4.69
CA TYR A 81 -11.69 -15.53 6.14
C TYR A 81 -10.74 -14.40 6.56
N ILE A 82 -9.55 -14.35 5.97
CA ILE A 82 -8.55 -13.31 6.24
C ILE A 82 -9.13 -11.92 5.94
N MET A 83 -9.79 -11.74 4.79
CA MET A 83 -10.42 -10.48 4.43
C MET A 83 -11.51 -10.07 5.42
N LYS A 84 -12.31 -11.00 5.94
CA LYS A 84 -13.29 -10.68 7.00
C LYS A 84 -12.61 -10.12 8.25
N LYS A 85 -11.45 -10.67 8.64
CA LYS A 85 -10.67 -10.16 9.79
C LYS A 85 -10.08 -8.78 9.54
N VAL A 86 -9.60 -8.52 8.32
CA VAL A 86 -9.08 -7.20 7.91
C VAL A 86 -10.20 -6.16 7.88
N ILE A 87 -11.34 -6.47 7.25
CA ILE A 87 -12.50 -5.56 7.19
C ILE A 87 -13.05 -5.28 8.59
N GLY A 88 -13.04 -6.30 9.46
CA GLY A 88 -13.41 -6.14 10.88
C GLY A 88 -12.41 -5.30 11.68
N GLY A 89 -11.32 -4.83 11.08
CA GLY A 89 -10.31 -4.02 11.74
C GLY A 89 -9.63 -4.77 12.88
N THR A 90 -9.45 -6.09 12.76
CA THR A 90 -8.85 -6.91 13.83
C THR A 90 -7.45 -7.39 13.47
N HIS A 91 -7.12 -7.49 12.18
CA HIS A 91 -5.86 -8.03 11.70
C HIS A 91 -5.37 -7.22 10.50
N PHE A 92 -4.06 -7.24 10.23
CA PHE A 92 -3.54 -6.87 8.92
C PHE A 92 -3.10 -8.13 8.18
N ALA A 93 -3.38 -8.20 6.89
CA ALA A 93 -3.12 -9.39 6.10
C ALA A 93 -1.82 -9.25 5.29
N ILE A 94 -1.02 -10.32 5.29
CA ILE A 94 0.15 -10.47 4.43
C ILE A 94 -0.26 -11.38 3.26
N ILE A 95 -0.34 -10.80 2.07
CA ILE A 95 -0.89 -11.44 0.87
C ILE A 95 -0.06 -11.03 -0.34
N THR A 96 0.08 -11.92 -1.33
CA THR A 96 0.66 -11.58 -2.63
C THR A 96 -0.15 -10.46 -3.30
N ILE A 97 0.54 -9.40 -3.72
CA ILE A 97 -0.08 -8.17 -4.22
C ILE A 97 -1.10 -8.40 -5.34
N ASP A 98 -0.81 -9.29 -6.29
CA ASP A 98 -1.70 -9.59 -7.41
C ASP A 98 -3.07 -10.10 -6.96
N TYR A 99 -3.06 -11.01 -5.99
CA TYR A 99 -4.28 -11.59 -5.46
C TYR A 99 -5.04 -10.59 -4.58
N LEU A 100 -4.31 -9.78 -3.81
CA LEU A 100 -4.89 -8.72 -2.99
C LEU A 100 -5.64 -7.71 -3.87
N LEU A 101 -5.02 -7.26 -4.96
CA LEU A 101 -5.63 -6.33 -5.91
C LEU A 101 -6.89 -6.92 -6.55
N TYR A 102 -6.83 -8.18 -6.98
CA TYR A 102 -7.98 -8.89 -7.54
C TYR A 102 -9.14 -8.96 -6.54
N THR A 103 -8.87 -9.38 -5.29
CA THR A 103 -9.88 -9.57 -4.25
C THR A 103 -10.51 -8.25 -3.80
N LEU A 104 -9.71 -7.21 -3.62
CA LEU A 104 -10.21 -5.89 -3.24
C LEU A 104 -11.06 -5.28 -4.35
N ASN A 105 -10.70 -5.48 -5.62
CA ASN A 105 -11.51 -5.05 -6.74
C ASN A 105 -12.83 -5.82 -6.83
N LEU A 106 -12.81 -7.15 -6.68
CA LEU A 106 -14.03 -7.96 -6.66
C LEU A 106 -14.99 -7.55 -5.54
N LYS A 107 -14.47 -7.24 -4.34
CA LYS A 107 -15.26 -6.88 -3.16
C LYS A 107 -15.54 -5.37 -3.05
N ASN A 108 -15.09 -4.56 -4.01
CA ASN A 108 -15.19 -3.09 -4.01
C ASN A 108 -14.60 -2.42 -2.74
N LEU A 109 -13.52 -2.98 -2.19
CA LEU A 109 -12.87 -2.52 -0.94
C LEU A 109 -11.63 -1.66 -1.18
N LEU A 110 -11.41 -1.22 -2.42
CA LEU A 110 -10.21 -0.46 -2.81
C LEU A 110 -10.08 0.88 -2.07
N SER A 111 -11.20 1.52 -1.74
CA SER A 111 -11.22 2.82 -1.04
C SER A 111 -11.08 2.70 0.48
N SER A 112 -11.45 1.54 1.05
CA SER A 112 -11.44 1.32 2.50
C SER A 112 -10.20 0.58 3.00
N THR A 113 -9.37 0.07 2.08
CA THR A 113 -8.21 -0.76 2.42
C THR A 113 -6.90 -0.06 2.08
N TYR A 114 -6.06 0.12 3.09
CA TYR A 114 -4.68 0.55 2.89
C TYR A 114 -3.79 -0.67 2.57
N ILE A 115 -3.04 -0.57 1.47
CA ILE A 115 -2.06 -1.59 1.03
C ILE A 115 -0.70 -0.92 1.10
N VAL A 116 0.17 -1.51 1.89
CA VAL A 116 1.59 -1.19 1.96
C VAL A 116 2.24 -1.85 0.74
N ASP A 117 2.92 -1.05 -0.10
CA ASP A 117 3.53 -1.52 -1.35
C ASP A 117 4.94 -2.09 -1.13
N ASP A 118 5.08 -2.87 -0.06
CA ASP A 118 6.37 -3.43 0.33
C ASP A 118 6.29 -4.95 0.41
N SER A 119 7.29 -5.58 -0.20
CA SER A 119 7.42 -7.02 -0.19
C SER A 119 8.35 -7.46 0.94
N ILE A 120 7.82 -8.30 1.83
CA ILE A 120 8.60 -8.89 2.94
C ILE A 120 9.64 -9.87 2.39
N TYR A 121 9.31 -10.57 1.30
CA TYR A 121 10.22 -11.50 0.63
C TYR A 121 9.89 -11.58 -0.85
N LYS A 122 10.93 -11.71 -1.69
CA LYS A 122 10.73 -11.94 -3.12
C LYS A 122 10.09 -13.30 -3.33
N ASN A 123 8.96 -13.30 -4.02
CA ASN A 123 8.31 -14.51 -4.48
C ASN A 123 8.52 -14.65 -5.99
N TYR A 124 8.60 -15.90 -6.44
CA TYR A 124 8.70 -16.25 -7.85
C TYR A 124 7.64 -17.28 -8.15
N ILE A 125 6.92 -17.11 -9.25
CA ILE A 125 6.02 -18.15 -9.76
C ILE A 125 6.89 -19.17 -10.48
N THR A 126 6.89 -20.40 -9.97
CA THR A 126 7.70 -21.50 -10.51
C THR A 126 6.80 -22.62 -11.00
N TRP A 127 7.24 -23.32 -12.04
CA TRP A 127 6.57 -24.51 -12.56
C TRP A 127 7.32 -25.74 -12.05
N TYR A 128 6.59 -26.67 -11.44
CA TYR A 128 7.15 -27.93 -10.97
C TYR A 128 6.97 -29.00 -12.04
N LEU A 129 8.08 -29.51 -12.57
CA LEU A 129 8.08 -30.62 -13.53
C LEU A 129 8.70 -31.86 -12.87
N PRO A 130 8.26 -33.08 -13.25
CA PRO A 130 8.93 -34.30 -12.83
C PRO A 130 10.42 -34.28 -13.22
N LYS A 131 11.25 -34.87 -12.37
CA LYS A 131 12.70 -34.98 -12.63
C LYS A 131 12.94 -35.74 -13.94
N ASN A 132 13.96 -35.31 -14.69
CA ASN A 132 14.41 -35.93 -15.94
C ASN A 132 13.36 -35.97 -17.07
N THR A 133 12.43 -35.01 -17.09
CA THR A 133 11.50 -34.88 -18.23
C THR A 133 12.18 -34.21 -19.41
N ALA A 134 12.01 -34.79 -20.60
CA ALA A 134 12.52 -34.23 -21.86
C ALA A 134 11.93 -32.84 -22.19
N PHE A 135 10.81 -32.46 -21.56
CA PHE A 135 10.14 -31.18 -21.75
C PHE A 135 10.79 -30.02 -20.99
N THR A 136 11.62 -30.29 -19.98
CA THR A 136 12.26 -29.23 -19.18
C THR A 136 13.01 -28.20 -20.04
N PRO A 137 13.95 -28.58 -20.93
CA PRO A 137 14.66 -27.61 -21.76
C PRO A 137 13.74 -26.87 -22.74
N ILE A 138 12.74 -27.57 -23.29
CA ILE A 138 11.78 -26.99 -24.24
C ILE A 138 10.95 -25.90 -23.56
N ILE A 139 10.39 -26.20 -22.39
CA ILE A 139 9.57 -25.25 -21.62
C ILE A 139 10.43 -24.08 -21.13
N SER A 140 11.66 -24.34 -20.70
CA SER A 140 12.59 -23.28 -20.28
C SER A 140 12.91 -22.32 -21.42
N ASP A 141 13.22 -22.82 -22.62
CA ASP A 141 13.50 -21.98 -23.79
C ASP A 141 12.26 -21.17 -24.19
N LEU A 142 11.09 -21.79 -24.23
CA LEU A 142 9.82 -21.10 -24.52
C LEU A 142 9.51 -20.01 -23.50
N LEU A 143 9.66 -20.28 -22.20
CA LEU A 143 9.44 -19.27 -21.15
C LEU A 143 10.44 -18.12 -21.27
N THR A 144 11.70 -18.42 -21.58
CA THR A 144 12.74 -17.40 -21.80
C THR A 144 12.36 -16.49 -22.96
N ARG A 145 11.98 -17.06 -24.11
CA ARG A 145 11.52 -16.29 -25.27
C ARG A 145 10.26 -15.47 -24.97
N LEU A 146 9.31 -16.01 -24.21
CA LEU A 146 8.10 -15.28 -23.81
C LEU A 146 8.40 -14.08 -22.90
N LEU A 147 9.43 -14.20 -22.05
CA LEU A 147 9.93 -13.10 -21.22
C LEU A 147 10.67 -12.07 -22.07
N GLU A 148 11.60 -12.50 -22.93
CA GLU A 148 12.40 -11.63 -23.80
C GLU A 148 11.55 -10.84 -24.79
N THR A 149 10.51 -11.46 -25.35
CA THR A 149 9.54 -10.80 -26.23
C THR A 149 8.60 -9.84 -25.49
N GLY A 150 8.61 -9.84 -24.15
CA GLY A 150 7.75 -8.99 -23.33
C GLY A 150 6.26 -9.38 -23.35
N ILE A 151 5.90 -10.53 -23.93
CA ILE A 151 4.50 -10.99 -24.02
C ILE A 151 3.90 -11.16 -22.62
N ILE A 152 4.66 -11.76 -21.70
CA ILE A 152 4.23 -11.95 -20.31
C ILE A 152 3.99 -10.61 -19.63
N GLY A 153 4.91 -9.66 -19.77
CA GLY A 153 4.78 -8.31 -19.21
C GLY A 153 3.54 -7.59 -19.73
N LYS A 154 3.31 -7.62 -21.05
CA LYS A 154 2.12 -7.02 -21.67
C LYS A 154 0.82 -7.66 -21.18
N ARG A 155 0.77 -8.99 -21.08
CA ARG A 155 -0.42 -9.72 -20.60
C ARG A 155 -0.70 -9.41 -19.13
N TYR A 156 0.36 -9.34 -18.32
CA TYR A 156 0.30 -8.96 -16.91
C TYR A 156 -0.23 -7.54 -16.76
N GLU A 157 0.30 -6.56 -17.50
CA GLU A 157 -0.19 -5.17 -17.43
C GLU A 157 -1.66 -5.05 -17.87
N GLN A 158 -2.08 -5.81 -18.88
CA GLN A 158 -3.48 -5.84 -19.30
C GLN A 158 -4.41 -6.37 -18.20
N HIS A 159 -3.99 -7.39 -17.45
CA HIS A 159 -4.80 -7.95 -16.36
C HIS A 159 -4.72 -7.10 -15.09
N VAL A 160 -3.51 -6.80 -14.63
CA VAL A 160 -3.24 -6.17 -13.32
C VAL A 160 -3.24 -4.65 -13.40
N GLY A 161 -2.77 -4.07 -14.51
CA GLY A 161 -2.67 -2.62 -14.70
C GLY A 161 -4.03 -1.90 -14.67
N GLY A 162 -5.11 -2.61 -15.00
CA GLY A 162 -6.48 -2.13 -14.80
C GLY A 162 -6.83 -1.94 -13.32
N TYR A 163 -6.43 -2.88 -12.47
CA TYR A 163 -6.67 -2.80 -11.01
C TYR A 163 -5.77 -1.76 -10.37
N SER A 164 -4.48 -1.73 -10.71
CA SER A 164 -3.51 -0.77 -10.16
C SER A 164 -3.93 0.69 -10.44
N ARG A 165 -4.41 1.00 -11.65
CA ARG A 165 -4.97 2.33 -11.98
C ARG A 165 -6.18 2.70 -11.12
N ARG A 166 -7.06 1.74 -10.83
CA ARG A 166 -8.22 1.98 -9.94
C ARG A 166 -7.79 2.22 -8.50
N VAL A 167 -6.79 1.49 -8.01
CA VAL A 167 -6.24 1.68 -6.65
C VAL A 167 -5.62 3.06 -6.51
N LYS A 168 -4.80 3.48 -7.49
CA LYS A 168 -4.20 4.82 -7.55
C LYS A 168 -5.25 5.93 -7.52
N ARG A 169 -6.30 5.80 -8.36
CA ARG A 169 -7.45 6.72 -8.34
C ARG A 169 -8.20 6.71 -7.00
N ALA A 170 -8.48 5.53 -6.44
CA ALA A 170 -9.23 5.39 -5.20
C ALA A 170 -8.49 5.97 -3.98
N ARG A 171 -7.16 5.91 -3.98
CA ARG A 171 -6.31 6.53 -2.96
C ARG A 171 -6.23 8.04 -3.07
N GLY A 172 -6.66 8.60 -4.19
CA GLY A 172 -6.35 9.96 -4.57
C GLY A 172 -4.85 10.06 -4.85
N ASP A 173 -4.47 10.26 -6.11
CA ASP A 173 -3.08 10.41 -6.53
C ASP A 173 -2.47 11.73 -6.03
N GLY A 174 -2.60 12.10 -4.75
CA GLY A 174 -2.21 13.42 -4.25
C GLY A 174 -2.82 14.60 -5.02
N ILE A 175 -3.80 14.33 -5.90
CA ILE A 175 -4.45 15.33 -6.74
C ILE A 175 -5.28 16.14 -5.78
N LEU A 176 -4.85 17.38 -5.58
CA LEU A 176 -5.45 18.34 -4.67
C LEU A 176 -6.95 18.43 -4.94
N ASN A 177 -7.75 17.75 -4.12
CA ASN A 177 -9.19 17.81 -4.26
C ASN A 177 -9.67 19.21 -3.84
N ILE A 178 -10.72 19.74 -4.49
CA ILE A 178 -11.22 21.10 -4.22
C ILE A 178 -11.59 21.31 -2.74
N GLY A 179 -11.97 20.22 -2.05
CA GLY A 179 -12.22 20.22 -0.60
C GLY A 179 -11.01 20.62 0.24
N HIS A 180 -9.78 20.31 -0.19
CA HIS A 180 -8.57 20.78 0.51
C HIS A 180 -8.33 22.28 0.31
N LEU A 181 -8.85 22.86 -0.77
CA LEU A 181 -8.75 24.30 -1.07
C LEU A 181 -9.93 25.11 -0.50
N GLN A 182 -10.93 24.44 0.09
CA GLN A 182 -12.14 25.08 0.61
C GLN A 182 -11.83 26.13 1.69
N GLY A 183 -10.85 25.86 2.56
CA GLY A 183 -10.42 26.81 3.58
C GLY A 183 -9.88 28.12 3.00
N ALA A 184 -9.12 28.05 1.90
CA ALA A 184 -8.59 29.23 1.22
C ALA A 184 -9.71 30.08 0.61
N PHE A 185 -10.73 29.44 0.00
CA PHE A 185 -11.89 30.15 -0.54
C PHE A 185 -12.74 30.81 0.56
N ILE A 186 -12.93 30.14 1.70
CA ILE A 186 -13.66 30.73 2.83
C ILE A 186 -12.94 31.97 3.36
N LEU A 187 -11.62 31.90 3.53
CA LEU A 187 -10.80 33.04 3.94
C LEU A 187 -10.87 34.20 2.94
N LEU A 188 -10.84 33.89 1.64
CA LEU A 188 -10.95 34.90 0.59
C LEU A 188 -12.29 35.63 0.64
N VAL A 189 -13.40 34.90 0.76
CA VAL A 189 -14.75 35.49 0.84
C VAL A 189 -14.91 36.32 2.12
N LEU A 190 -14.43 35.84 3.26
CA LEU A 190 -14.44 36.59 4.52
C LEU A 190 -13.61 37.88 4.44
N GLY A 191 -12.42 37.81 3.84
CA GLY A 191 -11.55 38.97 3.64
C GLY A 191 -12.19 40.02 2.73
N LEU A 192 -12.81 39.59 1.63
CA LEU A 192 -13.56 40.48 0.74
C LEU A 192 -14.77 41.12 1.44
N GLY A 193 -15.51 40.34 2.24
CA GLY A 193 -16.63 40.85 3.04
C GLY A 193 -16.19 41.90 4.07
N ALA A 194 -15.08 41.68 4.77
CA ALA A 194 -14.54 42.63 5.71
C ALA A 194 -14.08 43.94 5.03
N ALA A 195 -13.40 43.83 3.89
CA ALA A 195 -12.97 45.00 3.12
C ALA A 195 -14.17 45.82 2.60
N LEU A 196 -15.20 45.14 2.10
CA LEU A 196 -16.45 45.78 1.66
C LEU A 196 -17.13 46.53 2.83
N LEU A 197 -17.17 45.93 4.01
CA LEU A 197 -17.79 46.52 5.19
C LEU A 197 -17.05 47.78 5.65
N ILE A 198 -15.72 47.76 5.67
CA ILE A 198 -14.90 48.94 5.97
C ILE A 198 -15.16 50.06 4.97
N LEU A 199 -15.23 49.74 3.67
CA LEU A 199 -15.49 50.71 2.61
C LEU A 199 -16.88 51.36 2.78
N LEU A 200 -17.92 50.58 3.07
CA LEU A 200 -19.27 51.10 3.36
C LEU A 200 -19.27 52.02 4.58
N LEU A 201 -18.51 51.67 5.61
CA LEU A 201 -18.41 52.46 6.85
C LEU A 201 -17.71 53.80 6.59
N GLU A 202 -16.62 53.80 5.80
CA GLU A 202 -15.97 55.03 5.36
C GLU A 202 -16.92 55.89 4.52
N TYR A 203 -17.62 55.28 3.56
CA TYR A 203 -18.57 55.98 2.70
C TYR A 203 -19.69 56.67 3.49
N LEU A 204 -20.16 56.07 4.58
CA LEU A 204 -21.18 56.67 5.46
C LEU A 204 -20.62 57.80 6.34
N ILE A 205 -19.38 57.70 6.81
CA ILE A 205 -18.77 58.72 7.70
C ILE A 205 -18.28 59.95 6.93
N LYS A 206 -17.72 59.77 5.72
CA LYS A 206 -17.13 60.85 4.91
C LYS A 206 -18.07 62.02 4.58
N PRO A 207 -19.36 61.85 4.24
CA PRO A 207 -20.26 62.96 3.94
C PRO A 207 -20.55 63.86 5.15
N CYS A 208 -20.39 63.36 6.39
CA CYS A 208 -20.55 64.18 7.59
C CYS A 208 -19.35 65.12 7.85
N SER A 209 -18.15 64.81 7.35
CA SER A 209 -16.94 65.59 7.61
C SER A 209 -16.76 66.80 6.67
N LEU A 210 -17.41 66.81 5.50
CA LEU A 210 -17.24 67.86 4.48
C LEU A 210 -18.14 69.09 4.66
N ASN A 211 -19.14 69.01 5.55
CA ASN A 211 -20.07 70.12 5.80
C ASN A 211 -19.62 71.07 6.93
N SER A 212 -18.48 70.84 7.59
CA SER A 212 -18.03 71.64 8.74
C SER A 212 -16.97 72.71 8.41
N THR A 213 -16.56 72.86 7.15
CA THR A 213 -15.54 73.85 6.72
C THR A 213 -16.09 74.91 5.76
N SER A 214 -17.36 75.27 5.93
CA SER A 214 -17.98 76.45 5.33
C SER A 214 -18.36 77.43 6.45
N ASN A 215 -17.37 78.13 7.00
CA ASN A 215 -17.53 79.40 7.73
C ASN A 215 -16.19 80.13 7.71
#